data_AF-A0A972TBP0-F1
#
_entry.id   AF-A0A972TBP0-F1
#
_cell.length_a   1.000
_cell.length_b   1.000
_cell.length_c   1.000
_cell.angle_alpha   90.00
_cell.angle_beta   90.00
_cell.angle_gamma   90.00
#
_symmetry.space_group_name_H-M   'P 1'
#
loop_
_entity.id
_entity.type
_entity.pdbx_description
1 polymer ?
#
loop_
_entity_poly.entity_id
_entity_poly.type
_entity_poly.pdbx_seq_one_letter_code
_entity_poly.pdbx_strand_id
1 'polypeptide(L)'
;MSVTDPSTSDRYIPAEALVGRRLRELRSRRGFSLRALADRSGLNVNTLSLVENGKSSPSVSTLQQLALALEVPITSFFESEPVEKNVVFTPAAQRPEAVIGNTQMQNLGQDLAGNAVQPFVLRLKPGAGSGDRMIVHTGYEFVFCLEGHIHYRIEEEDYPLNPGDSLVFEAHLPHCWENNGSQEAQILLVLYPAGGKEEPGGRHFSLEYLKKELTMKIAVITEDGKTISQHFGRAPFYMVLTIEEGKIVHREMRNKLGHNQFSAEPHAEEHHGADHGMDAASHNKHSRMAEAIADCKVLLCGGMGMGAYESMRRLNIQPVVTTLRDIDEAAQAFIDGKLIDHTELLH
;
A
#
# COMPACT_ATOMS: atom_id res chain seq x y z
N MET A 1 -31.65 -18.66 -46.50
CA MET A 1 -32.71 -18.12 -45.62
C MET A 1 -32.06 -17.20 -44.62
N SER A 2 -32.28 -15.90 -44.81
CA SER A 2 -31.93 -14.83 -43.89
C SER A 2 -32.80 -14.92 -42.64
N VAL A 3 -32.17 -14.95 -41.47
CA VAL A 3 -32.81 -14.48 -40.24
C VAL A 3 -31.83 -13.49 -39.62
N THR A 4 -32.24 -12.23 -39.63
CA THR A 4 -31.60 -11.10 -38.97
C THR A 4 -32.30 -10.82 -37.64
N ASP A 5 -31.48 -10.57 -36.61
CA ASP A 5 -31.68 -9.70 -35.42
C ASP A 5 -32.60 -10.20 -34.26
N PRO A 6 -32.44 -9.76 -32.98
CA PRO A 6 -31.61 -8.64 -32.52
C PRO A 6 -30.79 -8.76 -31.22
N SER A 7 -29.72 -7.95 -31.16
CA SER A 7 -29.23 -7.21 -29.98
C SER A 7 -29.09 -7.92 -28.63
N THR A 8 -27.87 -8.33 -28.28
CA THR A 8 -27.37 -8.15 -26.91
C THR A 8 -26.25 -7.14 -26.97
N SER A 9 -26.66 -5.86 -27.07
CA SER A 9 -25.80 -4.79 -26.64
C SER A 9 -25.36 -5.10 -25.22
N ASP A 10 -24.04 -5.21 -25.02
CA ASP A 10 -23.45 -4.84 -23.74
C ASP A 10 -24.09 -3.51 -23.36
N ARG A 11 -25.01 -3.54 -22.42
CA ARG A 11 -25.57 -2.31 -21.87
C ARG A 11 -24.44 -1.71 -21.06
N TYR A 12 -23.59 -0.95 -21.74
CA TYR A 12 -22.81 0.09 -21.11
C TYR A 12 -23.82 0.94 -20.35
N ILE A 13 -23.92 0.71 -19.04
CA ILE A 13 -24.73 1.55 -18.19
C ILE A 13 -23.89 2.79 -17.97
N PRO A 14 -24.29 3.95 -18.50
CA PRO A 14 -23.52 5.17 -18.31
C PRO A 14 -23.27 5.40 -16.81
N ALA A 15 -22.09 5.87 -16.43
CA ALA A 15 -21.72 6.07 -15.03
C ALA A 15 -22.78 6.90 -14.27
N GLU A 16 -23.47 7.79 -14.97
CA GLU A 16 -24.58 8.60 -14.51
C GLU A 16 -25.78 7.76 -14.02
N ALA A 17 -26.10 6.67 -14.72
CA ALA A 17 -27.18 5.75 -14.37
C ALA A 17 -26.79 4.79 -13.21
N LEU A 18 -25.50 4.63 -12.94
CA LEU A 18 -25.02 3.91 -11.75
C LEU A 18 -25.16 4.77 -10.49
N VAL A 19 -24.75 6.03 -10.55
CA VAL A 19 -24.86 7.01 -9.46
C VAL A 19 -26.32 7.25 -9.07
N GLY A 20 -27.22 7.42 -10.04
CA GLY A 20 -28.65 7.61 -9.77
C GLY A 20 -29.31 6.42 -9.06
N ARG A 21 -28.94 5.19 -9.43
CA ARG A 21 -29.43 3.97 -8.77
C ARG A 21 -28.92 3.86 -7.34
N ARG A 22 -27.62 4.13 -7.11
CA ARG A 22 -27.05 4.11 -5.76
C ARG A 22 -27.65 5.16 -4.84
N LEU A 23 -27.89 6.37 -5.36
CA LEU A 23 -28.60 7.41 -4.60
C LEU A 23 -29.98 6.93 -4.12
N ARG A 24 -30.74 6.28 -4.99
CA ARG A 24 -32.07 5.73 -4.66
C ARG A 24 -32.00 4.65 -3.58
N GLU A 25 -31.03 3.75 -3.68
CA GLU A 25 -30.81 2.68 -2.71
C GLU A 25 -30.46 3.24 -1.33
N LEU A 26 -29.46 4.12 -1.26
CA LEU A 26 -29.02 4.77 -0.02
C LEU A 26 -30.16 5.56 0.63
N ARG A 27 -30.91 6.32 -0.16
CA ARG A 27 -32.11 7.04 0.30
C ARG A 27 -33.15 6.08 0.89
N SER A 28 -33.41 4.96 0.21
CA SER A 28 -34.42 3.97 0.63
C SER A 28 -33.98 3.23 1.89
N ARG A 29 -32.69 2.89 2.02
CA ARG A 29 -32.12 2.27 3.25
C ARG A 29 -32.24 3.19 4.47
N ARG A 30 -32.12 4.51 4.27
CA ARG A 30 -32.35 5.52 5.32
C ARG A 30 -33.83 5.80 5.59
N GLY A 31 -34.75 5.17 4.84
CA GLY A 31 -36.20 5.38 4.98
C GLY A 31 -36.66 6.77 4.52
N PHE A 32 -35.87 7.49 3.74
CA PHE A 32 -36.21 8.84 3.30
C PHE A 32 -37.09 8.81 2.04
N SER A 33 -38.13 9.65 2.02
CA SER A 33 -38.80 10.01 0.77
C SER A 33 -37.93 10.97 -0.05
N LEU A 34 -38.20 11.13 -1.34
CA LEU A 34 -37.52 12.13 -2.17
C LEU A 34 -37.65 13.55 -1.59
N ARG A 35 -38.80 13.89 -0.99
CA ARG A 35 -39.02 15.18 -0.30
C ARG A 35 -38.16 15.29 0.96
N ALA A 36 -38.13 14.25 1.78
CA ALA A 36 -37.33 14.26 2.99
C ALA A 36 -35.83 14.39 2.70
N LEU A 37 -35.34 13.76 1.62
CA LEU A 37 -33.95 13.92 1.21
C LEU A 37 -33.68 15.33 0.67
N ALA A 38 -34.59 15.87 -0.16
CA ALA A 38 -34.49 17.24 -0.68
C ALA A 38 -34.37 18.28 0.44
N ASP A 39 -35.23 18.17 1.46
CA ASP A 39 -35.24 19.07 2.61
C ASP A 39 -33.93 19.00 3.40
N ARG A 40 -33.37 17.79 3.57
CA ARG A 40 -32.11 17.57 4.28
C ARG A 40 -30.88 18.02 3.49
N SER A 41 -30.87 17.80 2.18
CA SER A 41 -29.73 18.16 1.33
C SER A 41 -29.76 19.60 0.83
N GLY A 42 -30.88 20.33 1.05
CA GLY A 42 -31.10 21.67 0.50
C GLY A 42 -31.24 21.68 -1.03
N LEU A 43 -31.62 20.54 -1.63
CA LEU A 43 -31.75 20.39 -3.08
C LEU A 43 -33.22 20.38 -3.49
N ASN A 44 -33.51 20.72 -4.75
CA ASN A 44 -34.86 20.62 -5.28
C ASN A 44 -35.25 19.15 -5.50
N VAL A 45 -36.47 18.77 -5.09
CA VAL A 45 -37.06 17.43 -5.29
C VAL A 45 -37.02 16.99 -6.77
N ASN A 46 -37.24 17.92 -7.70
CA ASN A 46 -37.18 17.64 -9.13
C ASN A 46 -35.75 17.29 -9.57
N THR A 47 -34.74 17.98 -9.02
CA THR A 47 -33.33 17.67 -9.28
C THR A 47 -32.97 16.27 -8.79
N LEU A 48 -33.41 15.90 -7.58
CA LEU A 48 -33.20 14.54 -7.06
C LEU A 48 -33.88 13.46 -7.91
N SER A 49 -35.10 13.73 -8.38
CA SER A 49 -35.81 12.81 -9.28
C SER A 49 -35.10 12.63 -10.62
N LEU A 50 -34.54 13.71 -11.19
CA LEU A 50 -33.76 13.63 -12.43
C LEU A 50 -32.48 12.83 -12.24
N VAL A 51 -31.77 13.04 -11.12
CA VAL A 51 -30.55 12.30 -10.79
C VAL A 51 -30.84 10.81 -10.56
N GLU A 52 -31.83 10.45 -9.74
CA GLU A 52 -32.15 9.04 -9.47
C GLU A 52 -32.62 8.25 -10.70
N ASN A 53 -33.19 8.94 -11.68
CA ASN A 53 -33.63 8.34 -12.95
C ASN A 53 -32.54 8.39 -14.04
N GLY A 54 -31.32 8.81 -13.72
CA GLY A 54 -30.21 8.91 -14.67
C GLY A 54 -30.44 9.96 -15.77
N LYS A 55 -31.36 10.92 -15.56
CA LYS A 55 -31.70 11.99 -16.51
C LYS A 55 -30.85 13.25 -16.35
N SER A 56 -30.09 13.36 -15.26
CA SER A 56 -29.08 14.41 -15.08
C SER A 56 -27.89 13.89 -14.29
N SER A 57 -26.68 14.28 -14.68
CA SER A 57 -25.48 14.02 -13.90
C SER A 57 -25.33 15.05 -12.78
N PRO A 58 -25.24 14.65 -11.51
CA PRO A 58 -25.02 15.57 -10.40
C PRO A 58 -23.58 16.11 -10.41
N SER A 59 -23.39 17.37 -10.02
CA SER A 59 -22.04 17.90 -9.76
C SER A 59 -21.42 17.25 -8.52
N VAL A 60 -20.09 17.33 -8.37
CA VAL A 60 -19.39 16.90 -7.14
C VAL A 60 -19.95 17.61 -5.90
N SER A 61 -20.28 18.90 -6.00
CA SER A 61 -20.92 19.64 -4.91
C SER A 61 -22.30 19.09 -4.54
N THR A 62 -23.09 18.69 -5.53
CA THR A 62 -24.40 18.06 -5.33
C THR A 62 -24.24 16.69 -4.64
N LEU A 63 -23.28 15.88 -5.08
CA LEU A 63 -22.96 14.60 -4.46
C LEU A 63 -22.47 14.78 -3.01
N GLN A 64 -21.67 15.80 -2.72
CA GLN A 64 -21.23 16.12 -1.36
C GLN A 64 -22.43 16.46 -0.45
N GLN A 65 -23.37 17.28 -0.92
CA GLN A 65 -24.59 17.62 -0.16
C GLN A 65 -25.46 16.40 0.10
N LEU A 66 -25.59 15.51 -0.88
CA LEU A 66 -26.32 14.25 -0.76
C LEU A 66 -25.64 13.28 0.22
N ALA A 67 -24.31 13.15 0.15
CA ALA A 67 -23.51 12.35 1.07
C ALA A 67 -23.72 12.80 2.52
N LEU A 68 -23.65 14.12 2.77
CA LEU A 68 -23.89 14.70 4.09
C LEU A 68 -25.32 14.45 4.57
N ALA A 69 -26.33 14.65 3.71
CA ALA A 69 -27.74 14.44 4.06
C ALA A 69 -28.10 12.98 4.33
N LEU A 70 -27.40 12.04 3.68
CA LEU A 70 -27.52 10.60 3.86
C LEU A 70 -26.56 10.04 4.91
N GLU A 71 -25.68 10.88 5.46
CA GLU A 71 -24.62 10.52 6.42
C GLU A 71 -23.79 9.32 5.94
N VAL A 72 -23.32 9.38 4.69
CA VAL A 72 -22.42 8.37 4.09
C VAL A 72 -21.24 9.06 3.42
N PRO A 73 -20.10 8.38 3.24
CA PRO A 73 -19.02 8.88 2.41
C PRO A 73 -19.49 9.11 0.97
N ILE A 74 -18.94 10.13 0.30
CA ILE A 74 -19.24 10.41 -1.12
C ILE A 74 -18.88 9.24 -2.04
N THR A 75 -17.91 8.41 -1.65
CA THR A 75 -17.49 7.19 -2.36
C THR A 75 -18.62 6.16 -2.47
N SER A 76 -19.59 6.15 -1.55
CA SER A 76 -20.68 5.19 -1.54
C SER A 76 -21.64 5.32 -2.74
N PHE A 77 -21.63 6.45 -3.45
CA PHE A 77 -22.36 6.58 -4.73
C PHE A 77 -21.70 5.85 -5.90
N PHE A 78 -20.43 5.46 -5.74
CA PHE A 78 -19.60 4.84 -6.77
C PHE A 78 -19.25 3.39 -6.45
N GLU A 79 -19.51 2.93 -5.23
CA GLU A 79 -19.44 1.51 -4.88
C GLU A 79 -20.39 0.74 -5.81
N SER A 80 -19.89 -0.22 -6.57
CA SER A 80 -20.76 -1.18 -7.26
C SER A 80 -21.03 -2.30 -6.26
N GLU A 81 -22.29 -2.74 -6.11
CA GLU A 81 -22.54 -3.99 -5.38
C GLU A 81 -21.93 -5.12 -6.21
N PRO A 82 -20.92 -5.85 -5.71
CA PRO A 82 -20.48 -7.06 -6.40
C PRO A 82 -21.71 -7.97 -6.49
N VAL A 83 -22.00 -8.45 -7.69
CA VAL A 83 -23.04 -9.47 -7.87
C VAL A 83 -22.48 -10.75 -7.30
N GLU A 84 -22.69 -10.97 -6.00
CA GLU A 84 -22.30 -12.19 -5.31
C GLU A 84 -23.12 -13.37 -5.85
N LYS A 85 -22.47 -14.23 -6.64
CA LYS A 85 -23.03 -15.45 -7.22
C LYS A 85 -22.69 -16.64 -6.31
N ASN A 86 -23.65 -17.54 -6.10
CA ASN A 86 -23.38 -18.81 -5.38
C ASN A 86 -22.58 -19.81 -6.23
N VAL A 87 -22.57 -19.64 -7.56
CA VAL A 87 -21.81 -20.46 -8.50
C VAL A 87 -21.20 -19.52 -9.55
N VAL A 88 -19.89 -19.63 -9.75
CA VAL A 88 -19.15 -18.89 -10.77
C VAL A 88 -18.60 -19.90 -11.78
N PHE A 89 -18.98 -19.75 -13.04
CA PHE A 89 -18.38 -20.45 -14.17
C PHE A 89 -17.75 -19.42 -15.08
N THR A 90 -16.42 -19.51 -15.24
CA THR A 90 -15.64 -18.56 -16.04
C THR A 90 -14.82 -19.34 -17.06
N PRO A 91 -15.19 -19.32 -18.36
CA PRO A 91 -14.37 -19.90 -19.42
C PRO A 91 -12.94 -19.36 -19.38
N ALA A 92 -11.95 -20.18 -19.73
CA ALA A 92 -10.54 -19.79 -19.63
C ALA A 92 -10.20 -18.48 -20.35
N ALA A 93 -10.78 -18.26 -21.54
CA ALA A 93 -10.58 -17.04 -22.34
C ALA A 93 -11.28 -15.79 -21.79
N GLN A 94 -12.11 -15.92 -20.76
CA GLN A 94 -12.90 -14.84 -20.16
C GLN A 94 -12.49 -14.58 -18.70
N ARG A 95 -11.40 -15.21 -18.23
CA ARG A 95 -10.92 -15.00 -16.88
C ARG A 95 -10.43 -13.56 -16.74
N PRO A 96 -10.91 -12.84 -15.72
CA PRO A 96 -10.37 -11.55 -15.35
C PRO A 96 -8.88 -11.68 -15.07
N GLU A 97 -8.09 -10.83 -15.72
CA GLU A 97 -6.65 -10.86 -15.66
C GLU A 97 -6.09 -9.52 -15.20
N ALA A 98 -5.11 -9.57 -14.31
CA ALA A 98 -4.30 -8.44 -13.91
C ALA A 98 -2.83 -8.77 -14.16
N VAL A 99 -2.08 -7.78 -14.63
CA VAL A 99 -0.62 -7.87 -14.75
C VAL A 99 -0.02 -6.91 -13.76
N ILE A 100 0.79 -7.44 -12.85
CA ILE A 100 1.44 -6.71 -11.76
C ILE A 100 2.93 -6.97 -11.87
N GLY A 101 3.68 -6.00 -12.41
CA GLY A 101 5.10 -6.15 -12.67
C GLY A 101 5.39 -7.36 -13.57
N ASN A 102 6.13 -8.32 -13.04
CA ASN A 102 6.53 -9.56 -13.73
C ASN A 102 5.58 -10.75 -13.46
N THR A 103 4.44 -10.49 -12.84
CA THR A 103 3.43 -11.48 -12.46
C THR A 103 2.14 -11.23 -13.21
N GLN A 104 1.63 -12.24 -13.90
CA GLN A 104 0.28 -12.26 -14.46
C GLN A 104 -0.62 -13.08 -13.56
N MET A 105 -1.79 -12.55 -13.21
CA MET A 105 -2.73 -13.14 -12.28
C MET A 105 -4.11 -13.24 -12.93
N GLN A 106 -4.68 -14.44 -12.94
CA GLN A 106 -6.05 -14.68 -13.36
C GLN A 106 -6.91 -15.05 -12.15
N ASN A 107 -8.00 -14.31 -11.93
CA ASN A 107 -8.97 -14.62 -10.87
C ASN A 107 -9.97 -15.68 -11.38
N LEU A 108 -10.06 -16.81 -10.70
CA LEU A 108 -10.95 -17.92 -11.08
C LEU A 108 -12.34 -17.84 -10.43
N GLY A 109 -12.57 -16.87 -9.53
CA GLY A 109 -13.78 -16.75 -8.71
C GLY A 109 -14.25 -15.32 -8.43
N GLN A 110 -13.99 -14.34 -9.31
CA GLN A 110 -14.17 -12.89 -9.09
C GLN A 110 -15.55 -12.45 -8.53
N ASP A 111 -16.61 -13.23 -8.76
CA ASP A 111 -17.98 -12.92 -8.33
C ASP A 111 -18.52 -13.87 -7.25
N LEU A 112 -17.69 -14.73 -6.66
CA LEU A 112 -18.19 -15.76 -5.75
C LEU A 112 -18.66 -15.13 -4.43
N ALA A 113 -19.90 -15.44 -4.05
CA ALA A 113 -20.53 -14.92 -2.84
C ALA A 113 -19.69 -15.20 -1.58
N GLY A 114 -19.61 -14.21 -0.71
CA GLY A 114 -18.89 -14.29 0.56
C GLY A 114 -17.37 -14.43 0.49
N ASN A 115 -16.75 -14.46 -0.71
CA ASN A 115 -15.30 -14.59 -0.88
C ASN A 115 -14.64 -15.70 -0.05
N ALA A 116 -15.39 -16.76 0.28
CA ALA A 116 -14.96 -17.82 1.18
C ALA A 116 -13.74 -18.60 0.64
N VAL A 117 -13.56 -18.58 -0.67
CA VAL A 117 -12.40 -19.13 -1.35
C VAL A 117 -11.99 -18.18 -2.48
N GLN A 118 -10.69 -17.90 -2.59
CA GLN A 118 -10.12 -17.02 -3.60
C GLN A 118 -9.10 -17.80 -4.44
N PRO A 119 -9.53 -18.41 -5.54
CA PRO A 119 -8.65 -19.16 -6.44
C PRO A 119 -8.05 -18.26 -7.53
N PHE A 120 -6.74 -18.40 -7.75
CA PHE A 120 -5.96 -17.66 -8.73
C PHE A 120 -5.04 -18.60 -9.51
N VAL A 121 -4.84 -18.29 -10.80
CA VAL A 121 -3.69 -18.82 -11.54
C VAL A 121 -2.67 -17.70 -11.67
N LEU A 122 -1.44 -17.95 -11.23
CA LEU A 122 -0.34 -17.02 -11.37
C LEU A 122 0.64 -17.55 -12.41
N ARG A 123 1.10 -16.66 -13.27
CA ARG A 123 2.24 -16.89 -14.17
C ARG A 123 3.34 -15.90 -13.83
N LEU A 124 4.52 -16.43 -13.55
CA LEU A 124 5.62 -15.75 -12.91
C LEU A 124 6.84 -15.82 -13.81
N LYS A 125 7.32 -14.67 -14.28
CA LYS A 125 8.59 -14.61 -15.00
C LYS A 125 9.77 -14.90 -14.07
N PRO A 126 10.95 -15.28 -14.60
CA PRO A 126 12.18 -15.37 -13.82
C PRO A 126 12.40 -14.12 -12.96
N GLY A 127 12.68 -14.32 -11.67
CA GLY A 127 12.86 -13.25 -10.68
C GLY A 127 11.57 -12.60 -10.17
N ALA A 128 10.38 -13.03 -10.61
CA ALA A 128 9.12 -12.58 -10.04
C ALA A 128 8.86 -13.26 -8.68
N GLY A 129 8.28 -12.52 -7.74
CA GLY A 129 7.94 -13.05 -6.42
C GLY A 129 6.96 -12.14 -5.68
N SER A 130 6.69 -12.48 -4.42
CA SER A 130 5.90 -11.66 -3.50
C SER A 130 6.62 -10.39 -3.01
N GLY A 131 7.88 -10.17 -3.42
CA GLY A 131 8.74 -9.09 -2.96
C GLY A 131 9.51 -9.42 -1.68
N ASP A 132 10.20 -8.42 -1.13
CA ASP A 132 11.15 -8.59 -0.01
C ASP A 132 10.48 -8.72 1.37
N ARG A 133 9.15 -8.59 1.44
CA ARG A 133 8.40 -8.60 2.70
C ARG A 133 7.67 -9.92 2.89
N MET A 134 7.72 -10.43 4.12
CA MET A 134 6.92 -11.59 4.51
C MET A 134 5.44 -11.20 4.56
N ILE A 135 4.61 -12.03 3.93
CA ILE A 135 3.15 -11.97 3.93
C ILE A 135 2.63 -12.68 5.17
N VAL A 136 1.61 -12.11 5.80
CA VAL A 136 0.88 -12.72 6.92
C VAL A 136 -0.61 -12.42 6.75
N HIS A 137 -1.45 -13.47 6.77
CA HIS A 137 -2.91 -13.30 6.81
C HIS A 137 -3.63 -14.44 7.51
N THR A 138 -4.93 -14.30 7.75
CA THR A 138 -5.66 -15.37 8.43
C THR A 138 -6.13 -16.43 7.44
N GLY A 139 -6.34 -17.65 7.94
CA GLY A 139 -6.85 -18.76 7.16
C GLY A 139 -5.77 -19.69 6.63
N TYR A 140 -6.01 -20.28 5.46
CA TYR A 140 -5.14 -21.28 4.84
C TYR A 140 -4.79 -20.88 3.42
N GLU A 141 -3.63 -21.34 2.98
CA GLU A 141 -3.25 -21.28 1.57
C GLU A 141 -3.01 -22.68 1.05
N PHE A 142 -3.47 -22.90 -0.17
CA PHE A 142 -3.13 -24.07 -0.97
C PHE A 142 -2.43 -23.59 -2.24
N VAL A 143 -1.24 -24.13 -2.49
CA VAL A 143 -0.43 -23.86 -3.67
C VAL A 143 -0.22 -25.17 -4.41
N PHE A 144 -0.38 -25.14 -5.73
CA PHE A 144 -0.06 -26.27 -6.59
C PHE A 144 0.76 -25.79 -7.79
N CYS A 145 1.94 -26.38 -7.98
CA CYS A 145 2.82 -26.01 -9.09
C CYS A 145 2.36 -26.70 -10.38
N LEU A 146 1.96 -25.90 -11.37
CA LEU A 146 1.46 -26.38 -12.66
C LEU A 146 2.63 -26.55 -13.65
N GLU A 147 3.51 -25.57 -13.72
CA GLU A 147 4.66 -25.52 -14.65
C GLU A 147 5.84 -24.79 -14.01
N GLY A 148 7.06 -25.09 -14.46
CA GLY A 148 8.29 -24.46 -13.98
C GLY A 148 8.64 -24.85 -12.53
N HIS A 149 9.30 -23.95 -11.81
CA HIS A 149 9.71 -24.16 -10.42
C HIS A 149 9.42 -22.90 -9.62
N ILE A 150 8.85 -23.05 -8.42
CA ILE A 150 8.65 -21.96 -7.50
C ILE A 150 9.24 -22.30 -6.14
N HIS A 151 9.73 -21.29 -5.46
CA HIS A 151 10.31 -21.43 -4.14
C HIS A 151 9.45 -20.66 -3.14
N TYR A 152 8.94 -21.36 -2.12
CA TYR A 152 8.25 -20.74 -0.99
C TYR A 152 9.18 -20.73 0.21
N ARG A 153 9.18 -19.65 0.99
CA ARG A 153 9.76 -19.61 2.33
C ARG A 153 8.65 -19.37 3.32
N ILE A 154 8.53 -20.22 4.33
CA ILE A 154 7.56 -20.10 5.41
C ILE A 154 8.34 -20.16 6.71
N GLU A 155 8.20 -19.11 7.53
CA GLU A 155 9.07 -18.85 8.67
C GLU A 155 10.55 -18.86 8.26
N GLU A 156 11.31 -19.86 8.73
CA GLU A 156 12.74 -20.05 8.43
C GLU A 156 12.98 -21.24 7.49
N GLU A 157 11.92 -21.90 7.01
CA GLU A 157 12.01 -23.08 6.16
C GLU A 157 11.70 -22.78 4.70
N ASP A 158 12.47 -23.41 3.82
CA ASP A 158 12.43 -23.25 2.37
C ASP A 158 11.78 -24.48 1.72
N TYR A 159 10.79 -24.25 0.85
CA TYR A 159 9.94 -25.24 0.19
C TYR A 159 10.02 -25.05 -1.33
N PRO A 160 10.95 -25.74 -2.01
CA PRO A 160 10.99 -25.78 -3.47
C PRO A 160 9.84 -26.65 -4.02
N LEU A 161 9.08 -26.14 -4.97
CA LEU A 161 7.96 -26.84 -5.62
C LEU A 161 8.24 -27.04 -7.12
N ASN A 162 8.25 -28.30 -7.54
CA ASN A 162 8.30 -28.74 -8.92
C ASN A 162 6.89 -28.97 -9.47
N PRO A 163 6.71 -29.11 -10.80
CA PRO A 163 5.40 -29.37 -11.37
C PRO A 163 4.76 -30.63 -10.77
N GLY A 164 3.55 -30.49 -10.25
CA GLY A 164 2.83 -31.57 -9.55
C GLY A 164 2.94 -31.52 -8.02
N ASP A 165 3.90 -30.76 -7.48
CA ASP A 165 4.03 -30.58 -6.03
C ASP A 165 2.97 -29.60 -5.51
N SER A 166 2.58 -29.79 -4.26
CA SER A 166 1.60 -28.96 -3.57
C SER A 166 2.06 -28.57 -2.17
N LEU A 167 1.66 -27.39 -1.72
CA LEU A 167 1.93 -26.89 -0.37
C LEU A 167 0.62 -26.40 0.26
N VAL A 168 0.37 -26.78 1.51
CA VAL A 168 -0.78 -26.29 2.30
C VAL A 168 -0.30 -25.89 3.67
N PHE A 169 -0.64 -24.68 4.09
CA PHE A 169 -0.17 -24.14 5.37
C PHE A 169 -1.16 -23.12 5.95
N GLU A 170 -0.98 -22.81 7.23
CA GLU A 170 -1.72 -21.76 7.91
C GLU A 170 -1.12 -20.40 7.55
N ALA A 171 -1.92 -19.52 6.95
CA ALA A 171 -1.42 -18.28 6.36
C ALA A 171 -0.93 -17.23 7.38
N HIS A 172 -1.14 -17.50 8.68
CA HIS A 172 -0.66 -16.64 9.76
C HIS A 172 0.85 -16.82 9.98
N LEU A 173 1.41 -17.90 9.47
CA LEU A 173 2.85 -18.11 9.40
C LEU A 173 3.43 -17.13 8.38
N PRO A 174 4.42 -16.29 8.75
CA PRO A 174 5.09 -15.39 7.81
C PRO A 174 5.63 -16.18 6.61
N HIS A 175 5.29 -15.76 5.40
CA HIS A 175 5.74 -16.46 4.20
C HIS A 175 6.03 -15.53 3.03
N CYS A 176 6.88 -15.96 2.10
CA CYS A 176 7.10 -15.30 0.82
C CYS A 176 7.35 -16.36 -0.26
N TRP A 177 7.32 -15.95 -1.53
CA TRP A 177 7.58 -16.85 -2.64
C TRP A 177 8.25 -16.14 -3.81
N GLU A 178 9.04 -16.89 -4.57
CA GLU A 178 9.77 -16.38 -5.72
C GLU A 178 9.96 -17.46 -6.79
N ASN A 179 9.96 -17.04 -8.05
CA ASN A 179 10.51 -17.80 -9.15
C ASN A 179 12.00 -17.46 -9.28
N ASN A 180 12.84 -18.21 -8.57
CA ASN A 180 14.30 -18.10 -8.67
C ASN A 180 14.91 -18.90 -9.86
N GLY A 181 14.05 -19.50 -10.68
CA GLY A 181 14.46 -20.23 -11.88
C GLY A 181 14.70 -19.32 -13.08
N SER A 182 15.18 -19.93 -14.18
CA SER A 182 15.42 -19.25 -15.46
C SER A 182 14.27 -19.36 -16.45
N GLN A 183 13.20 -20.09 -16.10
CA GLN A 183 12.00 -20.27 -16.93
C GLN A 183 10.77 -19.68 -16.22
N GLU A 184 9.70 -19.42 -16.99
CA GLU A 184 8.42 -19.03 -16.39
C GLU A 184 7.88 -20.17 -15.52
N ALA A 185 7.28 -19.80 -14.39
CA ALA A 185 6.57 -20.73 -13.51
C ALA A 185 5.08 -20.40 -13.52
N GLN A 186 4.25 -21.43 -13.38
CA GLN A 186 2.80 -21.28 -13.28
C GLN A 186 2.29 -22.04 -12.07
N ILE A 187 1.48 -21.38 -11.24
CA ILE A 187 0.91 -21.97 -10.02
C ILE A 187 -0.60 -21.74 -9.93
N LEU A 188 -1.30 -22.69 -9.33
CA LEU A 188 -2.65 -22.51 -8.82
C LEU A 188 -2.52 -22.13 -7.34
N LEU A 189 -2.96 -20.93 -6.99
CA LEU A 189 -3.01 -20.43 -5.63
C LEU A 189 -4.48 -20.38 -5.18
N VAL A 190 -4.78 -20.95 -4.03
CA VAL A 190 -6.12 -20.89 -3.43
C VAL A 190 -5.99 -20.36 -2.02
N LEU A 191 -6.54 -19.17 -1.79
CA LEU A 191 -6.59 -18.55 -0.47
C LEU A 191 -7.94 -18.86 0.18
N TYR A 192 -7.92 -19.38 1.40
CA TYR A 192 -9.10 -19.65 2.21
C TYR A 192 -9.08 -18.79 3.48
N PRO A 193 -9.63 -17.56 3.45
CA PRO A 193 -9.61 -16.65 4.59
C PRO A 193 -10.41 -17.16 5.78
N ALA A 194 -9.89 -16.97 6.99
CA ALA A 194 -10.63 -17.23 8.23
C ALA A 194 -11.37 -15.95 8.69
N GLY A 195 -12.34 -15.47 7.91
CA GLY A 195 -13.22 -14.36 8.33
C GLY A 195 -13.72 -13.47 7.19
N GLY A 196 -15.02 -13.14 7.20
CA GLY A 196 -15.73 -12.46 6.09
C GLY A 196 -15.40 -10.99 5.83
N LYS A 197 -14.22 -10.49 6.22
CA LYS A 197 -13.79 -9.09 5.98
C LYS A 197 -12.33 -8.93 5.53
N GLU A 198 -11.55 -10.00 5.40
CA GLU A 198 -10.19 -9.87 4.86
C GLU A 198 -10.19 -10.01 3.33
N GLU A 199 -9.30 -9.27 2.66
CA GLU A 199 -8.94 -9.48 1.25
C GLU A 199 -7.52 -10.05 1.14
N PRO A 200 -7.32 -11.37 1.37
CA PRO A 200 -6.01 -12.01 1.26
C PRO A 200 -5.34 -11.80 -0.10
N GLY A 201 -6.11 -11.82 -1.20
CA GLY A 201 -5.60 -11.48 -2.53
C GLY A 201 -4.95 -10.09 -2.57
N GLY A 202 -5.44 -9.14 -1.76
CA GLY A 202 -4.75 -7.89 -1.52
C GLY A 202 -3.42 -8.08 -0.77
N ARG A 203 -3.29 -8.90 0.26
CA ARG A 203 -1.99 -9.02 0.94
C ARG A 203 -0.90 -9.69 0.09
N HIS A 204 -1.32 -10.57 -0.83
CA HIS A 204 -0.43 -11.18 -1.81
C HIS A 204 -0.12 -10.26 -3.01
N PHE A 205 -1.05 -9.38 -3.40
CA PHE A 205 -1.00 -8.67 -4.69
C PHE A 205 -1.49 -7.20 -4.66
N SER A 206 -1.75 -6.62 -3.49
CA SER A 206 -2.53 -5.39 -3.34
C SER A 206 -1.88 -4.23 -4.06
N LEU A 207 -2.63 -3.60 -4.94
CA LEU A 207 -2.39 -2.27 -5.48
C LEU A 207 -2.30 -1.16 -4.41
N GLU A 208 -2.91 -1.28 -3.22
CA GLU A 208 -2.71 -0.36 -2.08
C GLU A 208 -1.35 -0.54 -1.36
N TYR A 209 -0.90 -1.77 -1.11
CA TYR A 209 0.45 -2.08 -0.63
C TYR A 209 1.54 -1.81 -1.66
N LEU A 210 1.29 -2.12 -2.94
CA LEU A 210 2.12 -1.67 -4.06
C LEU A 210 2.06 -0.16 -4.22
N LYS A 211 0.94 0.53 -3.96
CA LYS A 211 0.96 1.99 -3.81
C LYS A 211 1.83 2.40 -2.63
N LYS A 212 1.82 1.69 -1.52
CA LYS A 212 2.71 1.92 -0.35
C LYS A 212 4.18 1.55 -0.61
N GLU A 213 4.49 0.83 -1.69
CA GLU A 213 5.84 0.54 -2.18
C GLU A 213 6.25 1.42 -3.37
N LEU A 214 5.30 1.87 -4.17
CA LEU A 214 5.45 2.89 -5.21
C LEU A 214 5.54 4.28 -4.58
N THR A 215 4.93 4.46 -3.40
CA THR A 215 5.02 5.65 -2.55
C THR A 215 6.04 5.38 -1.44
N MET A 216 7.23 5.96 -1.53
CA MET A 216 8.23 5.89 -0.47
C MET A 216 8.44 7.26 0.16
N LYS A 217 8.61 7.30 1.48
CA LYS A 217 9.03 8.52 2.18
C LYS A 217 10.51 8.42 2.55
N ILE A 218 11.26 9.44 2.18
CA ILE A 218 12.64 9.62 2.64
C ILE A 218 12.72 10.89 3.47
N ALA A 219 13.43 10.82 4.59
CA ALA A 219 13.74 11.95 5.44
C ALA A 219 15.13 12.48 5.10
N VAL A 220 15.29 13.80 5.10
CA VAL A 220 16.57 14.45 4.82
C VAL A 220 16.84 15.46 5.93
N ILE A 221 18.01 15.37 6.54
CA ILE A 221 18.40 16.30 7.61
C ILE A 221 18.71 17.67 7.01
N THR A 222 18.12 18.73 7.54
CA THR A 222 18.33 20.09 7.00
C THR A 222 18.11 21.19 8.03
N GLU A 223 18.65 22.37 7.72
CA GLU A 223 18.45 23.62 8.46
C GLU A 223 17.53 24.59 7.70
N ASP A 224 17.49 24.49 6.36
CA ASP A 224 16.86 25.47 5.46
C ASP A 224 15.82 24.86 4.51
N GLY A 225 15.66 23.52 4.52
CA GLY A 225 14.76 22.80 3.62
C GLY A 225 15.29 22.65 2.19
N LYS A 226 16.52 23.07 1.90
CA LYS A 226 17.13 23.04 0.57
C LYS A 226 18.42 22.21 0.54
N THR A 227 19.20 22.26 1.61
CA THR A 227 20.51 21.61 1.69
C THR A 227 20.57 20.56 2.80
N ILE A 228 21.40 19.53 2.58
CA ILE A 228 21.64 18.46 3.54
C ILE A 228 22.61 18.95 4.62
N SER A 229 22.17 18.95 5.89
CA SER A 229 23.05 19.31 6.99
C SER A 229 24.13 18.24 7.21
N GLN A 230 25.33 18.72 7.53
CA GLN A 230 26.50 17.90 7.83
C GLN A 230 26.49 17.37 9.27
N HIS A 231 25.52 17.78 10.09
CA HIS A 231 25.48 17.45 11.51
C HIS A 231 24.09 16.97 11.92
N PHE A 232 23.87 15.64 11.85
CA PHE A 232 22.60 15.01 12.26
C PHE A 232 22.09 15.52 13.61
N GLY A 233 22.95 15.63 14.62
CA GLY A 233 22.55 16.03 15.97
C GLY A 233 22.07 17.49 16.12
N ARG A 234 22.60 18.42 15.31
CA ARG A 234 22.37 19.87 15.45
C ARG A 234 21.24 20.39 14.57
N ALA A 235 21.03 19.77 13.43
CA ALA A 235 19.99 20.18 12.50
C ALA A 235 18.59 20.08 13.15
N PRO A 236 17.77 21.13 13.05
CA PRO A 236 16.46 21.21 13.70
C PRO A 236 15.32 20.57 12.90
N PHE A 237 15.52 20.25 11.62
CA PHE A 237 14.43 19.78 10.75
C PHE A 237 14.76 18.52 9.97
N TYR A 238 13.70 17.78 9.65
CA TYR A 238 13.65 16.79 8.58
C TYR A 238 12.85 17.36 7.41
N MET A 239 13.42 17.38 6.22
CA MET A 239 12.65 17.48 4.98
C MET A 239 12.21 16.07 4.60
N VAL A 240 10.92 15.80 4.66
CA VAL A 240 10.35 14.51 4.25
C VAL A 240 9.83 14.64 2.82
N LEU A 241 10.34 13.79 1.95
CA LEU A 241 9.98 13.72 0.54
C LEU A 241 9.14 12.47 0.32
N THR A 242 7.94 12.63 -0.24
CA THR A 242 7.13 11.51 -0.73
C THR A 242 7.42 11.30 -2.20
N ILE A 243 7.82 10.09 -2.56
CA ILE A 243 8.27 9.71 -3.89
C ILE A 243 7.27 8.71 -4.44
N GLU A 244 6.65 9.01 -5.57
CA GLU A 244 5.73 8.14 -6.31
C GLU A 244 6.30 7.86 -7.71
N GLU A 245 6.39 6.58 -8.10
CA GLU A 245 6.88 6.17 -9.43
C GLU A 245 8.25 6.80 -9.80
N GLY A 246 9.14 6.93 -8.81
CA GLY A 246 10.47 7.54 -8.99
C GLY A 246 10.46 9.08 -9.11
N LYS A 247 9.38 9.76 -8.72
CA LYS A 247 9.28 11.21 -8.71
C LYS A 247 8.87 11.75 -7.35
N ILE A 248 9.48 12.84 -6.92
CA ILE A 248 9.05 13.55 -5.72
C ILE A 248 7.70 14.23 -6.00
N VAL A 249 6.64 13.80 -5.31
CA VAL A 249 5.28 14.35 -5.48
C VAL A 249 4.85 15.25 -4.33
N HIS A 250 5.44 15.09 -3.15
CA HIS A 250 5.11 15.88 -1.96
C HIS A 250 6.33 16.13 -1.08
N ARG A 251 6.34 17.29 -0.43
CA ARG A 251 7.39 17.72 0.49
C ARG A 251 6.77 18.27 1.76
N GLU A 252 7.23 17.82 2.91
CA GLU A 252 6.80 18.30 4.21
C GLU A 252 8.01 18.54 5.12
N MET A 253 8.00 19.66 5.86
CA MET A 253 9.02 19.99 6.84
C MET A 253 8.56 19.52 8.22
N ARG A 254 9.33 18.65 8.87
CA ARG A 254 9.04 18.15 10.22
C ARG A 254 10.09 18.60 11.21
N ASN A 255 9.65 18.91 12.43
CA ASN A 255 10.56 19.27 13.52
C ASN A 255 11.30 18.02 14.00
N LYS A 256 12.61 18.17 14.19
CA LYS A 256 13.46 17.17 14.82
C LYS A 256 13.71 17.59 16.26
N LEU A 257 13.31 16.74 17.21
CA LEU A 257 13.64 16.94 18.62
C LEU A 257 15.17 16.97 18.76
N GLY A 258 15.71 18.12 19.17
CA GLY A 258 17.15 18.39 19.18
C GLY A 258 17.81 17.96 20.50
N HIS A 259 19.14 17.79 20.48
CA HIS A 259 19.91 17.48 21.69
C HIS A 259 19.74 18.51 22.82
N ASN A 260 19.50 19.79 22.49
CA ASN A 260 19.35 20.88 23.46
C ASN A 260 17.99 20.90 24.19
N GLN A 261 17.01 20.10 23.76
CA GLN A 261 15.74 19.95 24.49
C GLN A 261 15.78 18.82 25.54
N PHE A 262 16.88 18.05 25.59
CA PHE A 262 17.08 16.97 26.56
C PHE A 262 17.92 17.40 27.79
N SER A 263 18.51 18.59 27.80
CA SER A 263 19.35 19.11 28.90
C SER A 263 18.57 19.58 30.14
N ALA A 264 17.31 19.16 30.30
CA ALA A 264 16.43 19.55 31.41
C ALA A 264 16.12 18.39 32.39
N GLU A 265 16.67 17.20 32.19
CA GLU A 265 16.54 16.08 33.14
C GLU A 265 17.82 15.92 33.98
N PRO A 266 17.73 15.57 35.29
CA PRO A 266 18.89 15.59 36.19
C PRO A 266 19.90 14.50 35.80
N HIS A 267 21.15 14.91 35.57
CA HIS A 267 22.27 14.02 35.28
C HIS A 267 22.55 13.07 36.45
N ALA A 268 22.54 11.76 36.19
CA ALA A 268 23.31 10.81 36.97
C ALA A 268 24.77 10.88 36.49
N GLU A 269 25.71 10.90 37.43
CA GLU A 269 27.12 11.26 37.28
C GLU A 269 27.86 10.59 36.11
N GLU A 270 28.58 11.41 35.34
CA GLU A 270 29.45 11.01 34.24
C GLU A 270 30.72 10.32 34.78
N HIS A 271 30.91 9.03 34.46
CA HIS A 271 32.23 8.41 34.49
C HIS A 271 32.92 8.64 33.15
N HIS A 272 33.98 9.47 33.17
CA HIS A 272 34.87 9.68 32.05
C HIS A 272 35.64 8.40 31.71
N GLY A 273 35.32 7.81 30.56
CA GLY A 273 36.18 6.83 29.90
C GLY A 273 35.47 5.59 29.37
N ALA A 274 34.57 5.74 28.38
CA ALA A 274 34.26 4.69 27.40
C ALA A 274 33.38 5.27 26.28
N ASP A 275 33.60 4.77 25.08
CA ASP A 275 32.93 4.99 23.79
C ASP A 275 31.56 5.71 23.84
N HIS A 276 31.52 6.94 23.31
CA HIS A 276 30.31 7.77 23.32
C HIS A 276 29.24 7.22 22.35
N GLY A 277 28.06 6.85 22.87
CA GLY A 277 26.85 6.68 22.05
C GLY A 277 26.18 5.31 22.06
N MET A 278 26.67 4.35 22.84
CA MET A 278 26.12 2.98 22.95
C MET A 278 25.36 2.72 24.26
N ASP A 279 25.25 3.71 25.16
CA ASP A 279 24.52 3.54 26.42
C ASP A 279 22.98 3.62 26.22
N ALA A 280 22.24 3.07 27.20
CA ALA A 280 20.78 3.01 27.14
C ALA A 280 20.11 4.40 27.08
N ALA A 281 20.76 5.43 27.64
CA ALA A 281 20.27 6.81 27.62
C ALA A 281 20.38 7.43 26.21
N SER A 282 21.49 7.18 25.52
CA SER A 282 21.74 7.58 24.13
C SER A 282 20.79 6.89 23.16
N HIS A 283 20.50 5.61 23.38
CA HIS A 283 19.51 4.88 22.59
C HIS A 283 18.09 5.45 22.72
N ASN A 284 17.65 5.78 23.95
CA ASN A 284 16.32 6.39 24.17
C ASN A 284 16.20 7.76 23.47
N LYS A 285 17.28 8.55 23.50
CA LYS A 285 17.36 9.83 22.79
C LYS A 285 17.17 9.68 21.28
N HIS A 286 17.90 8.77 20.64
CA HIS A 286 17.78 8.54 19.19
C HIS A 286 16.40 8.01 18.79
N SER A 287 15.79 7.15 19.63
CA SER A 287 14.43 6.65 19.41
C SER A 287 13.40 7.80 19.37
N ARG A 288 13.51 8.77 20.28
CA ARG A 288 12.63 9.94 20.30
C ARG A 288 12.86 10.88 19.11
N MET A 289 14.11 11.01 18.65
CA MET A 289 14.45 11.80 17.46
C MET A 289 13.85 11.20 16.19
N ALA A 290 13.81 9.87 16.10
CA ALA A 290 13.27 9.13 14.97
C ALA A 290 11.73 9.08 14.91
N GLU A 291 11.02 9.37 16.02
CA GLU A 291 9.55 9.33 16.07
C GLU A 291 8.90 10.20 14.98
N ALA A 292 9.46 11.38 14.74
CA ALA A 292 8.98 12.32 13.73
C ALA A 292 9.14 11.81 12.28
N ILE A 293 9.89 10.73 12.06
CA ILE A 293 10.17 10.13 10.75
C ILE A 293 9.96 8.61 10.74
N ALA A 294 9.19 8.07 11.69
CA ALA A 294 8.93 6.63 11.80
C ALA A 294 8.21 6.02 10.59
N ASP A 295 7.58 6.85 9.75
CA ASP A 295 6.95 6.48 8.47
C ASP A 295 7.91 6.57 7.27
N CYS A 296 9.18 6.96 7.47
CA CYS A 296 10.18 7.07 6.40
C CYS A 296 11.03 5.79 6.30
N LYS A 297 11.37 5.38 5.08
CA LYS A 297 12.26 4.23 4.85
C LYS A 297 13.74 4.58 4.96
N VAL A 298 14.10 5.80 4.57
CA VAL A 298 15.50 6.24 4.48
C VAL A 298 15.70 7.59 5.16
N LEU A 299 16.88 7.78 5.73
CA LEU A 299 17.34 9.04 6.31
C LEU A 299 18.65 9.48 5.65
N LEU A 300 18.63 10.60 4.91
CA LEU A 300 19.81 11.21 4.30
C LEU A 300 20.45 12.24 5.23
N CYS A 301 21.77 12.17 5.39
CA CYS A 301 22.55 13.11 6.19
C CYS A 301 23.95 13.31 5.62
N GLY A 302 24.57 14.47 5.88
CA GLY A 302 25.96 14.72 5.49
C GLY A 302 26.98 14.23 6.52
N GLY A 303 26.54 13.97 7.74
CA GLY A 303 27.36 13.44 8.82
C GLY A 303 26.51 13.02 10.02
N MET A 304 26.86 11.87 10.59
CA MET A 304 26.14 11.21 11.67
C MET A 304 27.14 10.44 12.55
N GLY A 305 26.83 10.29 13.85
CA GLY A 305 27.64 9.45 14.73
C GLY A 305 27.22 7.98 14.68
N MET A 306 28.14 7.06 15.00
CA MET A 306 27.90 5.60 14.87
C MET A 306 26.67 5.13 15.66
N GLY A 307 26.51 5.59 16.90
CA GLY A 307 25.34 5.21 17.73
C GLY A 307 24.00 5.69 17.18
N ALA A 308 23.96 6.84 16.51
CA ALA A 308 22.76 7.33 15.83
C ALA A 308 22.46 6.51 14.57
N TYR A 309 23.50 6.16 13.80
CA TYR A 309 23.40 5.32 12.62
C TYR A 309 22.81 3.94 12.96
N GLU A 310 23.35 3.26 13.97
CA GLU A 310 22.80 1.97 14.41
C GLU A 310 21.37 2.09 14.96
N SER A 311 21.07 3.17 15.69
CA SER A 311 19.75 3.38 16.26
C SER A 311 18.68 3.53 15.17
N MET A 312 18.98 4.20 14.06
CA MET A 312 18.06 4.31 12.92
C MET A 312 17.81 2.94 12.28
N ARG A 313 18.86 2.14 12.08
CA ARG A 313 18.72 0.78 11.51
C ARG A 313 17.84 -0.11 12.38
N ARG A 314 17.97 -0.06 13.71
CA ARG A 314 17.12 -0.81 14.64
C ARG A 314 15.64 -0.38 14.59
N LEU A 315 15.37 0.83 14.12
CA LEU A 315 14.02 1.37 13.92
C LEU A 315 13.49 1.16 12.49
N ASN A 316 14.17 0.33 11.68
CA ASN A 316 13.86 0.08 10.27
C ASN A 316 13.90 1.35 9.38
N ILE A 317 14.70 2.34 9.77
CA ILE A 317 15.02 3.51 8.94
C ILE A 317 16.46 3.33 8.47
N GLN A 318 16.69 3.25 7.16
CA GLN A 318 18.04 3.12 6.61
C GLN A 318 18.73 4.50 6.61
N PRO A 319 19.75 4.74 7.46
CA PRO A 319 20.58 5.94 7.32
C PRO A 319 21.48 5.83 6.09
N VAL A 320 21.71 6.95 5.41
CA VAL A 320 22.69 7.09 4.33
C VAL A 320 23.46 8.38 4.56
N VAL A 321 24.77 8.26 4.70
CA VAL A 321 25.70 9.39 4.80
C VAL A 321 26.18 9.74 3.40
N THR A 322 25.93 10.97 2.94
CA THR A 322 26.26 11.40 1.58
C THR A 322 27.07 12.68 1.55
N THR A 323 27.94 12.81 0.54
CA THR A 323 28.68 14.04 0.25
C THR A 323 27.88 15.05 -0.55
N LEU A 324 26.73 14.64 -1.13
CA LEU A 324 25.82 15.52 -1.86
C LEU A 324 25.18 16.52 -0.89
N ARG A 325 25.15 17.79 -1.29
CA ARG A 325 24.66 18.89 -0.46
C ARG A 325 23.26 19.34 -0.83
N ASP A 326 22.89 19.22 -2.09
CA ASP A 326 21.56 19.57 -2.57
C ASP A 326 20.59 18.41 -2.30
N ILE A 327 19.43 18.72 -1.71
CA ILE A 327 18.44 17.70 -1.35
C ILE A 327 17.86 17.01 -2.60
N ASP A 328 17.64 17.75 -3.68
CA ASP A 328 17.01 17.22 -4.88
C ASP A 328 17.98 16.34 -5.66
N GLU A 329 19.25 16.75 -5.74
CA GLU A 329 20.32 15.93 -6.31
C GLU A 329 20.49 14.61 -5.54
N ALA A 330 20.53 14.66 -4.21
CA ALA A 330 20.67 13.47 -3.37
C ALA A 330 19.45 12.55 -3.43
N ALA A 331 18.24 13.11 -3.43
CA ALA A 331 17.01 12.35 -3.57
C ALA A 331 16.93 11.67 -4.94
N GLN A 332 17.32 12.37 -6.02
CA GLN A 332 17.34 11.78 -7.36
C GLN A 332 18.41 10.68 -7.47
N ALA A 333 19.61 10.89 -6.92
CA ALA A 333 20.64 9.86 -6.87
C ALA A 333 20.17 8.62 -6.08
N PHE A 334 19.39 8.81 -5.02
CA PHE A 334 18.78 7.71 -4.26
C PHE A 334 17.75 6.95 -5.09
N ILE A 335 16.83 7.68 -5.74
CA ILE A 335 15.81 7.10 -6.64
C ILE A 335 16.46 6.27 -7.76
N ASP A 336 17.55 6.78 -8.32
CA ASP A 336 18.31 6.13 -9.39
C ASP A 336 19.13 4.91 -8.93
N GLY A 337 19.20 4.63 -7.62
CA GLY A 337 20.05 3.59 -7.04
C GLY A 337 21.56 3.89 -7.12
N LYS A 338 21.93 5.17 -7.26
CA LYS A 338 23.32 5.64 -7.41
C LYS A 338 23.89 6.31 -6.16
N LEU A 339 23.07 6.52 -5.13
CA LEU A 339 23.52 7.15 -3.89
C LEU A 339 24.37 6.17 -3.08
N ILE A 340 25.59 6.60 -2.76
CA ILE A 340 26.57 5.81 -1.98
C ILE A 340 26.45 6.21 -0.51
N ASP A 341 26.41 5.22 0.38
CA ASP A 341 26.50 5.43 1.82
C ASP A 341 27.97 5.45 2.27
N HIS A 342 28.44 6.65 2.61
CA HIS A 342 29.80 6.93 3.05
C HIS A 342 29.96 6.67 4.55
N THR A 343 29.88 5.39 4.95
CA THR A 343 30.03 4.98 6.35
C THR A 343 31.38 5.36 6.97
N GLU A 344 32.41 5.62 6.15
CA GLU A 344 33.70 6.16 6.58
C GLU A 344 33.64 7.60 7.13
N LEU A 345 32.54 8.33 6.89
CA LEU A 345 32.28 9.68 7.40
C LEU A 345 31.52 9.68 8.73
N LEU A 346 31.25 8.49 9.30
CA LEU A 346 30.70 8.35 10.64
C LEU A 346 31.76 8.75 11.68
N HIS A 347 31.37 9.50 12.70
CA HIS A 347 32.27 10.06 13.72
C HIS A 347 31.87 9.74 15.16
#